data_AF-A0A0T6LVI8-F1
#
_entry.id   AF-A0A0T6LVI8-F1
#
_cell.length_a   1.000
_cell.length_b   1.000
_cell.length_c   1.000
_cell.angle_alpha   90.00
_cell.angle_beta   90.00
_cell.angle_gamma   90.00
#
_symmetry.space_group_name_H-M   'P 1'
#
loop_
_entity.id
_entity.type
_entity.pdbx_description
1 polymer ?
#
loop_
_entity_poly.entity_id
_entity_poly.type
_entity_poly.pdbx_seq_one_letter_code
_entity_poly.pdbx_strand_id
1 'polypeptide(L)'
;MSDTYLLRPVRDDEFPTWARAIANTYGLDLSDENLAERRATIELERTIAAFEGDVPVGGTAAYGRLLTVPGAVLPVAGVAWVGVAPTHRRRGILTAMMRKQLTDLHENGGEPIAALYPSEAAIYGRYGYGPAARGAELRCEKRSMRFREDTDFGDGGIRLLDREEARPQIEKVYEQVRVGSVGWPDRADRFWDARLAEGPRASGGVSALRYAVHGEPGGGATGYALYRLRNERDVFGANASAVQVVELAAVSRQAYAALWRFLAGIDLMPWIEYEGAVDEPLPHLLADPRAVRSTEVDRLWVRLVDVDRALAGRRYLTAIDVVLDVQDDFCPWNTARFRLRADGHTVRCERTGAPPDLRLTAAELGAAFLGGTTLASLASAGRVRELRPGALARASAAFRGSAEPFYPGGRGFPTY
;
A
#
# COMPACT_ATOMS: atom_id res chain seq x y z
N MET A 1 -20.45 20.51 19.22
CA MET A 1 -19.29 21.37 18.85
C MET A 1 -18.90 21.16 17.38
N SER A 2 -19.87 21.08 16.44
CA SER A 2 -19.60 20.78 15.02
C SER A 2 -19.70 21.98 14.07
N ASP A 3 -20.12 23.16 14.52
CA ASP A 3 -20.52 24.23 13.59
C ASP A 3 -19.43 25.28 13.32
N THR A 4 -18.17 25.00 13.68
CA THR A 4 -17.09 26.00 13.53
C THR A 4 -16.39 25.94 12.17
N TYR A 5 -16.39 24.79 11.48
CA TYR A 5 -15.67 24.60 10.22
C TYR A 5 -16.56 23.96 9.17
N LEU A 6 -16.71 24.61 8.02
CA LEU A 6 -17.45 24.05 6.89
C LEU A 6 -16.62 22.92 6.26
N LEU A 7 -17.20 21.72 6.18
CA LEU A 7 -16.62 20.57 5.50
C LEU A 7 -17.27 20.37 4.13
N ARG A 8 -16.49 20.50 3.05
CA ARG A 8 -16.99 20.29 1.68
C ARG A 8 -15.88 19.88 0.71
N PRO A 9 -16.23 19.37 -0.47
CA PRO A 9 -15.28 19.22 -1.57
C PRO A 9 -14.65 20.54 -1.99
N VAL A 10 -13.41 20.44 -2.46
CA VAL A 10 -12.59 21.50 -3.03
C VAL A 10 -13.04 21.76 -4.47
N ARG A 11 -13.20 23.03 -4.85
CA ARG A 11 -13.46 23.42 -6.24
C ARG A 11 -12.18 23.47 -7.06
N ASP A 12 -12.30 23.45 -8.37
CA ASP A 12 -11.14 23.41 -9.27
C ASP A 12 -10.20 24.62 -9.09
N ASP A 13 -10.77 25.82 -8.96
CA ASP A 13 -10.05 27.07 -8.70
C ASP A 13 -9.42 27.14 -7.30
N GLU A 14 -9.95 26.39 -6.35
CA GLU A 14 -9.45 26.29 -4.97
C GLU A 14 -8.33 25.25 -4.82
N PHE A 15 -8.19 24.32 -5.77
CA PHE A 15 -7.26 23.20 -5.68
C PHE A 15 -5.81 23.63 -5.43
N PRO A 16 -5.22 24.61 -6.15
CA PRO A 16 -3.83 24.99 -5.93
C PRO A 16 -3.58 25.51 -4.51
N THR A 17 -4.50 26.31 -3.98
CA THR A 17 -4.41 26.88 -2.62
C THR A 17 -4.55 25.79 -1.57
N TRP A 18 -5.55 24.92 -1.71
CA TRP A 18 -5.76 23.80 -0.80
C TRP A 18 -4.59 22.81 -0.83
N ALA A 19 -4.12 22.40 -2.01
CA ALA A 19 -3.04 21.45 -2.17
C ALA A 19 -1.74 21.96 -1.53
N ARG A 20 -1.38 23.23 -1.74
CA ARG A 20 -0.24 23.85 -1.05
C ARG A 20 -0.43 23.91 0.47
N ALA A 21 -1.62 24.30 0.94
CA ALA A 21 -1.91 24.33 2.37
C ALA A 21 -1.72 22.95 3.04
N ILE A 22 -2.16 21.87 2.38
CA ILE A 22 -1.96 20.51 2.87
C ILE A 22 -0.51 20.07 2.74
N ALA A 23 0.17 20.36 1.63
CA ALA A 23 1.58 20.03 1.43
C ALA A 23 2.49 20.66 2.49
N ASN A 24 2.20 21.91 2.87
CA ASN A 24 2.90 22.61 3.96
C ASN A 24 2.80 21.87 5.30
N THR A 25 1.72 21.11 5.54
CA THR A 25 1.61 20.31 6.78
C THR A 25 2.61 19.15 6.84
N TYR A 26 3.17 18.75 5.70
CA TYR A 26 4.23 17.76 5.55
C TYR A 26 5.62 18.38 5.37
N GLY A 27 5.73 19.72 5.36
CA GLY A 27 6.98 20.43 5.03
C GLY A 27 7.38 20.31 3.56
N LEU A 28 6.40 20.15 2.66
CA LEU A 28 6.63 20.05 1.21
C LEU A 28 6.20 21.33 0.51
N ASP A 29 7.09 21.86 -0.33
CA ASP A 29 6.77 22.93 -1.28
C ASP A 29 6.34 22.30 -2.62
N LEU A 30 5.15 22.64 -3.11
CA LEU A 30 4.67 22.19 -4.41
C LEU A 30 4.90 23.26 -5.47
N SER A 31 5.72 22.93 -6.47
CA SER A 31 5.84 23.70 -7.71
C SER A 31 4.54 23.62 -8.53
N ASP A 32 4.38 24.52 -9.50
CA ASP A 32 3.22 24.50 -10.40
C ASP A 32 3.15 23.21 -11.23
N GLU A 33 4.31 22.66 -11.61
CA GLU A 33 4.41 21.35 -12.28
C GLU A 33 3.89 20.23 -11.37
N ASN A 34 4.31 20.19 -10.09
CA ASN A 34 3.82 19.19 -9.16
C ASN A 34 2.31 19.34 -8.87
N LEU A 35 1.78 20.56 -8.89
CA LEU A 35 0.35 20.79 -8.74
C LEU A 35 -0.42 20.23 -9.94
N ALA A 36 0.06 20.44 -11.17
CA ALA A 36 -0.57 19.91 -12.37
C ALA A 36 -0.60 18.37 -12.35
N GLU A 37 0.51 17.72 -12.00
CA GLU A 37 0.59 16.26 -11.85
C GLU A 37 -0.40 15.73 -10.79
N ARG A 38 -0.46 16.40 -9.64
CA ARG A 38 -1.36 16.04 -8.54
C ARG A 38 -2.82 16.28 -8.90
N ARG A 39 -3.12 17.33 -9.67
CA ARG A 39 -4.47 17.64 -10.16
C ARG A 39 -4.98 16.56 -11.11
N ALA A 40 -4.10 15.95 -11.92
CA ALA A 40 -4.47 14.93 -12.90
C ALA A 40 -4.92 13.60 -12.27
N THR A 41 -4.52 13.32 -11.02
CA THR A 41 -4.85 12.06 -10.34
C THR A 41 -5.99 12.19 -9.33
N ILE A 42 -6.24 13.38 -8.79
CA ILE A 42 -7.23 13.60 -7.74
C ILE A 42 -8.67 13.70 -8.25
N GLU A 43 -9.61 13.14 -7.48
CA GLU A 43 -11.05 13.25 -7.66
C GLU A 43 -11.57 14.37 -6.74
N LEU A 44 -11.78 15.58 -7.28
CA LEU A 44 -12.08 16.78 -6.46
C LEU A 44 -13.37 16.63 -5.66
N GLU A 45 -14.40 16.01 -6.23
CA GLU A 45 -15.68 15.69 -5.61
C GLU A 45 -15.54 14.74 -4.41
N ARG A 46 -14.42 14.00 -4.33
CA ARG A 46 -14.09 13.09 -3.23
C ARG A 46 -13.07 13.66 -2.24
N THR A 47 -12.79 14.96 -2.35
CA THR A 47 -12.05 15.69 -1.33
C THR A 47 -13.00 16.13 -0.21
N ILE A 48 -12.45 16.26 0.99
CA ILE A 48 -13.09 16.93 2.11
C ILE A 48 -12.09 17.93 2.65
N ALA A 49 -12.39 19.21 2.48
CA ALA A 49 -11.63 20.31 3.04
C ALA A 49 -12.40 20.99 4.16
N ALA A 50 -11.69 21.38 5.21
CA ALA A 50 -12.19 22.20 6.29
C ALA A 50 -11.80 23.66 6.04
N PHE A 51 -12.78 24.55 6.05
CA PHE A 51 -12.57 25.98 5.80
C PHE A 51 -12.87 26.84 7.03
N GLU A 52 -12.06 27.89 7.22
CA GLU A 52 -12.32 29.03 8.09
C GLU A 52 -12.46 30.27 7.20
N GLY A 53 -13.69 30.72 6.94
CA GLY A 53 -13.96 31.62 5.82
C GLY A 53 -13.62 30.95 4.48
N ASP A 54 -12.78 31.60 3.67
CA ASP A 54 -12.28 31.08 2.39
C ASP A 54 -10.92 30.38 2.51
N VAL A 55 -10.35 30.29 3.72
CA VAL A 55 -9.02 29.70 3.93
C VAL A 55 -9.14 28.21 4.25
N PRO A 56 -8.51 27.31 3.47
CA PRO A 56 -8.46 25.89 3.80
C PRO A 56 -7.53 25.65 4.99
N VAL A 57 -8.07 25.09 6.07
CA VAL A 57 -7.35 24.79 7.33
C VAL A 57 -7.21 23.28 7.58
N GLY A 58 -7.81 22.44 6.75
CA GLY A 58 -7.63 21.00 6.76
C GLY A 58 -8.11 20.34 5.48
N GLY A 59 -7.66 19.11 5.23
CA GLY A 59 -7.96 18.38 4.01
C GLY A 59 -7.80 16.88 4.15
N THR A 60 -8.51 16.15 3.29
CA THR A 60 -8.30 14.75 2.92
C THR A 60 -8.91 14.51 1.54
N ALA A 61 -8.44 13.48 0.84
CA ALA A 61 -9.01 13.01 -0.42
C ALA A 61 -9.15 11.48 -0.41
N ALA A 62 -10.14 10.98 -1.13
CA ALA A 62 -10.28 9.56 -1.46
C ALA A 62 -10.10 9.35 -2.97
N TYR A 63 -9.31 8.35 -3.34
CA TYR A 63 -9.11 7.91 -4.72
C TYR A 63 -9.88 6.61 -4.93
N GLY A 64 -10.71 6.54 -5.97
CA GLY A 64 -11.33 5.29 -6.38
C GLY A 64 -10.28 4.37 -6.98
N ARG A 65 -10.03 3.22 -6.34
CA ARG A 65 -9.07 2.20 -6.80
C ARG A 65 -9.68 0.81 -6.67
N LEU A 66 -9.06 -0.16 -7.31
CA LEU A 66 -9.25 -1.58 -7.04
C LEU A 66 -8.00 -2.13 -6.36
N LEU A 67 -8.15 -2.91 -5.29
CA LEU A 67 -7.06 -3.54 -4.57
C LEU A 67 -7.14 -5.05 -4.70
N THR A 68 -6.02 -5.68 -5.04
CA THR A 68 -5.91 -7.14 -4.89
C THR A 68 -5.91 -7.48 -3.40
N VAL A 69 -6.92 -8.24 -2.98
CA VAL A 69 -7.08 -8.79 -1.64
C VAL A 69 -6.87 -10.31 -1.73
N PRO A 70 -6.80 -11.06 -0.62
CA PRO A 70 -6.61 -12.51 -0.69
C PRO A 70 -7.66 -13.19 -1.58
N GLY A 71 -7.22 -13.72 -2.73
CA GLY A 71 -8.04 -14.45 -3.71
C GLY A 71 -9.14 -13.65 -4.43
N ALA A 72 -9.10 -12.31 -4.39
CA ALA A 72 -10.09 -11.46 -5.07
C ALA A 72 -9.54 -10.06 -5.35
N VAL A 73 -10.32 -9.24 -6.05
CA VAL A 73 -10.06 -7.80 -6.23
C VAL A 73 -11.28 -7.04 -5.71
N LEU A 74 -11.07 -6.05 -4.86
CA LEU A 74 -12.14 -5.25 -4.26
C LEU A 74 -11.96 -3.76 -4.55
N PRO A 75 -13.06 -3.00 -4.72
CA PRO A 75 -12.97 -1.55 -4.74
C PRO A 75 -12.50 -1.04 -3.37
N VAL A 76 -11.57 -0.09 -3.38
CA VAL A 76 -10.99 0.53 -2.19
C VAL A 76 -10.99 2.03 -2.31
N ALA A 77 -11.36 2.72 -1.24
CA ALA A 77 -11.12 4.14 -1.10
C ALA A 77 -9.67 4.35 -0.65
N GLY A 78 -8.79 4.76 -1.57
CA GLY A 78 -7.43 5.14 -1.25
C GLY A 78 -7.42 6.51 -0.58
N VAL A 79 -7.17 6.57 0.72
CA VAL A 79 -7.17 7.83 1.48
C VAL A 79 -5.78 8.47 1.43
N ALA A 80 -5.76 9.74 1.05
CA ALA A 80 -4.56 10.56 0.95
C ALA A 80 -4.85 12.01 1.35
N TRP A 81 -3.84 12.88 1.22
CA TRP A 81 -3.96 14.32 1.42
C TRP A 81 -4.47 14.72 2.81
N VAL A 82 -4.17 13.93 3.83
CA VAL A 82 -4.65 14.12 5.20
C VAL A 82 -3.81 15.15 5.97
N GLY A 83 -4.27 16.39 6.03
CA GLY A 83 -3.57 17.46 6.72
C GLY A 83 -4.49 18.34 7.55
N VAL A 84 -3.98 18.88 8.65
CA VAL A 84 -4.60 19.99 9.40
C VAL A 84 -3.53 21.04 9.66
N ALA A 85 -3.85 22.29 9.34
CA ALA A 85 -2.97 23.43 9.55
C ALA A 85 -2.47 23.44 11.01
N PRO A 86 -1.16 23.68 11.26
CA PRO A 86 -0.59 23.67 12.61
C PRO A 86 -1.35 24.54 13.62
N THR A 87 -1.86 25.70 13.17
CA THR A 87 -2.66 26.66 13.95
C THR A 87 -4.04 26.14 14.37
N HIS A 88 -4.53 25.08 13.71
CA HIS A 88 -5.89 24.53 13.88
C HIS A 88 -5.88 23.06 14.37
N ARG A 89 -4.70 22.53 14.72
CA ARG A 89 -4.56 21.18 15.29
C ARG A 89 -5.27 21.09 16.65
N ARG A 90 -5.63 19.85 17.02
CA ARG A 90 -6.30 19.50 18.31
C ARG A 90 -7.67 20.16 18.52
N ARG A 91 -8.32 20.65 17.46
CA ARG A 91 -9.69 21.21 17.49
C ARG A 91 -10.77 20.28 16.93
N GLY A 92 -10.45 18.99 16.76
CA GLY A 92 -11.41 17.98 16.25
C GLY A 92 -11.59 17.93 14.73
N ILE A 93 -10.96 18.82 13.95
CA ILE A 93 -11.10 18.90 12.48
C ILE A 93 -10.83 17.56 11.79
N LEU A 94 -9.70 16.91 12.07
CA LEU A 94 -9.36 15.62 11.47
C LEU A 94 -10.40 14.53 11.79
N THR A 95 -10.89 14.50 13.03
CA THR A 95 -11.93 13.56 13.44
C THR A 95 -13.23 13.80 12.68
N ALA A 96 -13.61 15.05 12.45
CA ALA A 96 -14.80 15.41 11.67
C ALA A 96 -14.65 15.03 10.20
N MET A 97 -13.49 15.30 9.59
CA MET A 97 -13.20 14.91 8.20
C MET A 97 -13.22 13.38 8.00
N MET A 98 -12.56 12.62 8.88
CA MET A 98 -12.54 11.15 8.81
C MET A 98 -13.94 10.56 9.03
N ARG A 99 -14.73 11.14 9.94
CA ARG A 99 -16.12 10.70 10.18
C ARG A 99 -16.96 10.93 8.93
N LYS A 100 -16.89 12.13 8.34
CA LYS A 100 -17.60 12.45 7.10
C LYS A 100 -17.19 11.49 5.98
N GLN A 101 -15.89 11.28 5.76
CA GLN A 101 -15.42 10.42 4.68
C GLN A 101 -15.93 8.97 4.82
N LEU A 102 -15.82 8.37 6.01
CA LEU A 102 -16.27 7.00 6.22
C LEU A 102 -17.80 6.86 6.18
N THR A 103 -18.54 7.86 6.64
CA THR A 103 -20.01 7.90 6.49
C THR A 103 -20.41 8.00 5.03
N ASP A 104 -19.80 8.92 4.26
CA ASP A 104 -20.09 9.08 2.83
C ASP A 104 -19.77 7.77 2.07
N LEU A 105 -18.68 7.07 2.40
CA LEU A 105 -18.34 5.77 1.80
C LEU A 105 -19.38 4.69 2.13
N HIS A 106 -19.83 4.61 3.38
CA HIS A 106 -20.86 3.66 3.81
C HIS A 106 -22.21 3.93 3.13
N GLU A 107 -22.68 5.17 3.15
CA GLU A 107 -23.99 5.55 2.60
C GLU A 107 -24.05 5.40 1.08
N ASN A 108 -22.96 5.67 0.37
CA ASN A 108 -22.88 5.47 -1.08
C ASN A 108 -22.76 3.98 -1.47
N GLY A 109 -22.35 3.12 -0.54
CA GLY A 109 -22.21 1.68 -0.78
C GLY A 109 -21.15 1.31 -1.82
N GLY A 110 -20.24 2.22 -2.18
CA GLY A 110 -19.20 1.98 -3.19
C GLY A 110 -18.13 1.02 -2.67
N GLU A 111 -17.19 1.54 -1.89
CA GLU A 111 -16.03 0.79 -1.41
C GLU A 111 -16.24 0.21 0.00
N PRO A 112 -16.22 -1.12 0.17
CA PRO A 112 -16.38 -1.75 1.49
C PRO A 112 -15.12 -1.62 2.35
N ILE A 113 -14.00 -1.16 1.77
CA ILE A 113 -12.73 -0.94 2.44
C ILE A 113 -12.15 0.42 2.07
N ALA A 114 -11.51 1.06 3.04
CA ALA A 114 -10.64 2.20 2.85
C ALA A 114 -9.21 1.79 3.24
N ALA A 115 -8.22 2.32 2.54
CA ALA A 115 -6.82 2.05 2.84
C ALA A 115 -5.98 3.33 2.77
N LEU A 116 -4.86 3.35 3.48
CA LEU A 116 -3.93 4.48 3.45
C LEU A 116 -2.50 4.06 3.76
N TYR A 117 -1.56 4.90 3.35
CA TYR A 117 -0.22 4.95 3.92
C TYR A 117 -0.22 5.96 5.09
N PRO A 118 0.14 5.56 6.32
CA PRO A 118 0.11 6.48 7.46
C PRO A 118 1.35 7.38 7.47
N SER A 119 1.14 8.69 7.65
CA SER A 119 2.24 9.60 8.01
C SER A 119 2.70 9.39 9.46
N GLU A 120 1.78 9.05 10.36
CA GLU A 120 2.03 8.74 11.76
C GLU A 120 1.09 7.62 12.26
N ALA A 121 1.66 6.53 12.78
CA ALA A 121 0.90 5.36 13.23
C ALA A 121 -0.13 5.66 14.33
N ALA A 122 0.14 6.64 15.20
CA ALA A 122 -0.73 6.99 16.32
C ALA A 122 -2.07 7.65 15.91
N ILE A 123 -2.19 8.11 14.66
CA ILE A 123 -3.35 8.92 14.22
C ILE A 123 -4.54 8.06 13.80
N TYR A 124 -4.30 6.96 13.07
CA TYR A 124 -5.37 6.29 12.33
C TYR A 124 -6.03 5.13 13.08
N GLY A 125 -5.33 4.55 14.07
CA GLY A 125 -5.90 3.49 14.92
C GLY A 125 -7.19 3.89 15.65
N ARG A 126 -7.31 5.15 16.09
CA ARG A 126 -8.54 5.68 16.72
C ARG A 126 -9.72 5.86 15.76
N TYR A 127 -9.47 5.85 14.45
CA TYR A 127 -10.50 5.82 13.41
C TYR A 127 -10.72 4.39 12.89
N GLY A 128 -10.11 3.41 13.58
CA GLY A 128 -10.17 1.98 13.37
C GLY A 128 -9.57 1.46 12.07
N TYR A 129 -8.56 2.16 11.56
CA TYR A 129 -7.60 1.58 10.60
C TYR A 129 -6.62 0.69 11.36
N GLY A 130 -6.21 -0.44 10.78
CA GLY A 130 -5.17 -1.32 11.32
C GLY A 130 -4.04 -1.59 10.31
N PRO A 131 -2.80 -1.81 10.78
CA PRO A 131 -1.65 -2.11 9.91
C PRO A 131 -1.82 -3.49 9.26
N ALA A 132 -2.22 -3.49 8.00
CA ALA A 132 -2.62 -4.69 7.27
C ALA A 132 -1.51 -5.27 6.41
N ALA A 133 -0.59 -4.41 5.93
CA ALA A 133 0.60 -4.81 5.19
C ALA A 133 1.83 -4.07 5.73
N ARG A 134 2.91 -4.82 5.87
CA ARG A 134 4.27 -4.32 6.15
C ARG A 134 5.09 -4.41 4.88
N GLY A 135 6.09 -3.53 4.77
CA GLY A 135 7.18 -3.67 3.80
C GLY A 135 8.47 -4.00 4.53
N ALA A 136 9.49 -4.33 3.76
CA ALA A 136 10.87 -4.38 4.21
C ALA A 136 11.68 -3.37 3.40
N GLU A 137 12.43 -2.50 4.07
CA GLU A 137 13.46 -1.68 3.44
C GLU A 137 14.75 -2.49 3.37
N LEU A 138 15.08 -2.96 2.17
CA LEU A 138 16.25 -3.78 1.86
C LEU A 138 17.43 -2.88 1.47
N ARG A 139 18.58 -3.17 2.05
CA ARG A 139 19.87 -2.65 1.61
C ARG A 139 20.82 -3.81 1.32
N CYS A 140 21.24 -3.91 0.07
CA CYS A 140 22.04 -5.01 -0.43
C CYS A 140 23.47 -4.57 -0.73
N GLU A 141 24.47 -5.24 -0.17
CA GLU A 141 25.87 -5.02 -0.52
C GLU A 141 26.21 -5.80 -1.80
N LYS A 142 26.34 -5.11 -2.93
CA LYS A 142 26.42 -5.77 -4.25
C LYS A 142 27.61 -6.70 -4.41
N ARG A 143 28.76 -6.38 -3.79
CA ARG A 143 29.95 -7.24 -3.80
C ARG A 143 29.73 -8.57 -3.07
N SER A 144 28.79 -8.60 -2.14
CA SER A 144 28.44 -9.78 -1.35
C SER A 144 27.29 -10.56 -1.98
N MET A 145 26.58 -10.01 -2.97
CA MET A 145 25.48 -10.66 -3.70
C MET A 145 25.98 -11.73 -4.68
N ARG A 146 26.46 -12.84 -4.15
CA ARG A 146 26.74 -14.05 -4.94
C ARG A 146 25.46 -14.86 -5.08
N PHE A 147 24.96 -15.03 -6.30
CA PHE A 147 23.85 -15.92 -6.57
C PHE A 147 24.26 -17.38 -6.37
N ARG A 148 23.32 -18.23 -5.99
CA ARG A 148 23.57 -19.68 -5.87
C ARG A 148 23.89 -20.27 -7.25
N GLU A 149 24.75 -21.28 -7.29
CA GLU A 149 25.18 -21.95 -8.54
C GLU A 149 24.00 -22.62 -9.27
N ASP A 150 22.98 -23.06 -8.54
CA ASP A 150 21.77 -23.70 -9.05
C ASP A 150 20.66 -22.71 -9.42
N THR A 151 20.93 -21.39 -9.36
CA THR A 151 19.95 -20.37 -9.79
C THR A 151 19.75 -20.45 -11.30
N ASP A 152 18.54 -20.84 -11.71
CA ASP A 152 18.10 -20.76 -13.10
C ASP A 152 17.74 -19.30 -13.46
N PHE A 153 18.51 -18.71 -14.37
CA PHE A 153 18.25 -17.36 -14.89
C PHE A 153 17.43 -17.37 -16.19
N GLY A 154 17.10 -18.54 -16.73
CA GLY A 154 16.51 -18.71 -18.05
C GLY A 154 17.40 -18.21 -19.18
N ASP A 155 16.83 -18.21 -20.38
CA ASP A 155 17.47 -17.76 -21.63
C ASP A 155 17.03 -16.34 -22.05
N GLY A 156 16.20 -15.70 -21.22
CA GLY A 156 15.69 -14.35 -21.43
C GLY A 156 16.76 -13.26 -21.32
N GLY A 157 16.48 -12.11 -21.93
CA GLY A 157 17.37 -10.97 -21.98
C GLY A 157 16.75 -9.71 -21.38
N ILE A 158 17.60 -8.82 -20.87
CA ILE A 158 17.19 -7.51 -20.35
C ILE A 158 17.55 -6.43 -21.36
N ARG A 159 16.56 -5.61 -21.70
CA ARG A 159 16.73 -4.41 -22.53
C ARG A 159 16.49 -3.17 -21.67
N LEU A 160 17.34 -2.17 -21.87
CA LEU A 160 17.11 -0.83 -21.36
C LEU A 160 16.32 -0.06 -22.41
N LEU A 161 15.16 0.44 -22.01
CA LEU A 161 14.23 1.13 -22.89
C LEU A 161 14.02 2.56 -22.39
N ASP A 162 13.56 3.43 -23.28
CA ASP A 162 12.99 4.70 -22.85
C ASP A 162 11.55 4.53 -22.32
N ARG A 163 10.94 5.61 -21.84
CA ARG A 163 9.60 5.58 -21.25
C ARG A 163 8.53 5.14 -22.27
N GLU A 164 8.62 5.60 -23.51
CA GLU A 164 7.60 5.35 -24.54
C GLU A 164 7.60 3.88 -24.96
N GLU A 165 8.80 3.32 -25.18
CA GLU A 165 8.97 1.91 -25.51
C GLU A 165 8.65 0.97 -24.33
N ALA A 166 8.98 1.39 -23.09
CA ALA A 166 8.83 0.55 -21.90
C ALA A 166 7.39 0.49 -21.39
N ARG A 167 6.65 1.60 -21.42
CA ARG A 167 5.30 1.71 -20.83
C ARG A 167 4.37 0.55 -21.20
N PRO A 168 4.09 0.25 -22.48
CA PRO A 168 3.14 -0.82 -22.83
C PRO A 168 3.61 -2.22 -22.36
N GLN A 169 4.91 -2.44 -22.24
CA GLN A 169 5.47 -3.71 -21.75
C GLN A 169 5.33 -3.83 -20.22
N ILE A 170 5.62 -2.74 -19.51
CA ILE A 170 5.51 -2.65 -18.04
C ILE A 170 4.05 -2.79 -17.61
N GLU A 171 3.11 -2.10 -18.28
CA GLU A 171 1.68 -2.18 -18.01
C GLU A 171 1.16 -3.62 -18.07
N LYS A 172 1.55 -4.34 -19.14
CA LYS A 172 1.18 -5.75 -19.32
C LYS A 172 1.73 -6.64 -18.21
N VAL A 173 3.01 -6.50 -17.86
CA VAL A 173 3.63 -7.30 -16.79
C VAL A 173 3.01 -6.97 -15.43
N TYR A 174 2.77 -5.68 -15.15
CA TYR A 174 2.17 -5.23 -13.90
C TYR A 174 0.80 -5.86 -13.69
N GLU A 175 -0.08 -5.83 -14.70
CA GLU A 175 -1.43 -6.42 -14.55
C GLU A 175 -1.37 -7.93 -14.32
N GLN A 176 -0.45 -8.64 -14.99
CA GLN A 176 -0.27 -10.09 -14.78
C GLN A 176 0.18 -10.42 -13.36
N VAL A 177 1.10 -9.63 -12.79
CA VAL A 177 1.60 -9.83 -11.42
C VAL A 177 0.56 -9.39 -10.39
N ARG A 178 -0.04 -8.20 -10.58
CA ARG A 178 -0.98 -7.55 -9.66
C ARG A 178 -2.11 -8.47 -9.22
N VAL A 179 -2.70 -9.25 -10.13
CA VAL A 179 -3.85 -10.12 -9.83
C VAL A 179 -3.53 -11.18 -8.78
N GLY A 180 -2.26 -11.61 -8.69
CA GLY A 180 -1.79 -12.58 -7.68
C GLY A 180 -1.17 -11.94 -6.43
N SER A 181 -0.92 -10.63 -6.44
CA SER A 181 -0.15 -9.94 -5.39
C SER A 181 -1.04 -9.12 -4.47
N VAL A 182 -1.35 -9.66 -3.29
CA VAL A 182 -2.18 -8.98 -2.29
C VAL A 182 -1.55 -7.64 -1.88
N GLY A 183 -2.34 -6.57 -1.90
CA GLY A 183 -1.90 -5.21 -1.61
C GLY A 183 -1.54 -4.37 -2.85
N TRP A 184 -1.52 -4.98 -4.05
CA TRP A 184 -1.28 -4.24 -5.28
C TRP A 184 -2.57 -3.61 -5.83
N PRO A 185 -2.62 -2.29 -6.08
CA PRO A 185 -3.78 -1.63 -6.64
C PRO A 185 -3.80 -1.68 -8.17
N ASP A 186 -4.96 -1.52 -8.80
CA ASP A 186 -5.06 -1.26 -10.25
C ASP A 186 -4.30 0.00 -10.65
N ARG A 187 -3.97 0.17 -11.93
CA ARG A 187 -3.31 1.39 -12.39
C ARG A 187 -3.89 1.82 -13.74
N ALA A 188 -4.84 2.75 -13.70
CA ALA A 188 -5.33 3.47 -14.87
C ALA A 188 -4.27 4.45 -15.44
N ASP A 189 -4.48 4.96 -16.65
CA ASP A 189 -3.51 5.80 -17.37
C ASP A 189 -2.97 6.97 -16.54
N ARG A 190 -3.84 7.70 -15.84
CA ARG A 190 -3.45 8.82 -14.97
C ARG A 190 -2.48 8.41 -13.85
N PHE A 191 -2.58 7.18 -13.36
CA PHE A 191 -1.71 6.64 -12.31
C PHE A 191 -0.40 6.11 -12.91
N TRP A 192 -0.42 5.58 -14.14
CA TRP A 192 0.79 5.29 -14.89
C TRP A 192 1.58 6.55 -15.22
N ASP A 193 0.89 7.61 -15.65
CA ASP A 193 1.51 8.90 -15.93
C ASP A 193 2.19 9.46 -14.69
N ALA A 194 1.53 9.41 -13.53
CA ALA A 194 2.12 9.81 -12.26
C ALA A 194 3.30 8.92 -11.82
N ARG A 195 3.23 7.60 -12.03
CA ARG A 195 4.30 6.67 -11.64
C ARG A 195 5.57 6.84 -12.48
N LEU A 196 5.39 7.07 -13.78
CA LEU A 196 6.46 7.17 -14.77
C LEU A 196 6.88 8.62 -15.03
N ALA A 197 6.26 9.58 -14.35
CA ALA A 197 6.70 10.97 -14.36
C ALA A 197 8.15 11.03 -13.86
N GLU A 198 8.98 11.81 -14.56
CA GLU A 198 10.38 11.94 -14.19
C GLU A 198 10.55 12.66 -12.83
N GLY A 199 9.51 13.39 -12.40
CA GLY A 199 9.50 14.32 -11.30
C GLY A 199 10.42 15.52 -11.59
N PRO A 200 10.34 16.60 -10.80
CA PRO A 200 11.34 17.66 -10.89
C PRO A 200 12.71 17.02 -10.68
N ARG A 201 13.60 17.21 -11.66
CA ARG A 201 14.98 16.71 -11.64
C ARG A 201 15.54 16.95 -10.26
N ALA A 202 15.78 15.89 -9.49
CA ALA A 202 16.31 16.03 -8.15
C ALA A 202 17.68 16.73 -8.27
N SER A 203 17.69 18.02 -7.98
CA SER A 203 18.89 18.76 -7.63
C SER A 203 19.47 18.06 -6.41
N GLY A 204 20.35 17.07 -6.62
CA GLY A 204 20.84 16.24 -5.52
C GLY A 204 21.42 14.87 -5.87
N GLY A 205 21.92 14.65 -7.09
CA GLY A 205 22.69 13.44 -7.41
C GLY A 205 21.90 12.18 -7.74
N VAL A 206 20.57 12.26 -7.91
CA VAL A 206 19.72 11.13 -8.34
C VAL A 206 19.41 11.23 -9.84
N SER A 207 19.52 10.13 -10.58
CA SER A 207 19.22 10.08 -12.01
C SER A 207 17.73 10.18 -12.34
N ALA A 208 17.42 10.42 -13.62
CA ALA A 208 16.10 10.11 -14.18
C ALA A 208 15.72 8.64 -13.96
N LEU A 209 14.42 8.34 -14.01
CA LEU A 209 13.91 6.98 -13.91
C LEU A 209 14.41 6.15 -15.10
N ARG A 210 14.85 4.93 -14.83
CA ARG A 210 15.36 3.97 -15.81
C ARG A 210 14.44 2.77 -15.89
N TYR A 211 14.33 2.21 -17.08
CA TYR A 211 13.41 1.13 -17.40
C TYR A 211 14.22 -0.06 -17.92
N ALA A 212 14.35 -1.10 -17.09
CA ALA A 212 14.87 -2.39 -17.52
C ALA A 212 13.71 -3.35 -17.73
N VAL A 213 13.61 -3.95 -18.92
CA VAL A 213 12.54 -4.90 -19.26
C VAL A 213 13.16 -6.24 -19.64
N HIS A 214 12.74 -7.29 -18.94
CA HIS A 214 13.08 -8.67 -19.24
C HIS A 214 12.09 -9.24 -20.26
N GLY A 215 12.60 -9.92 -21.28
CA GLY A 215 11.79 -10.65 -22.25
C GLY A 215 12.37 -12.02 -22.58
N GLU A 216 11.48 -12.97 -22.85
CA GLU A 216 11.87 -14.32 -23.30
C GLU A 216 12.28 -14.32 -24.77
N PRO A 217 13.12 -15.27 -25.22
CA PRO A 217 13.45 -15.43 -26.63
C PRO A 217 12.18 -15.62 -27.48
N GLY A 218 11.97 -14.76 -28.48
CA GLY A 218 10.79 -14.80 -29.37
C GLY A 218 9.46 -14.49 -28.68
N GLY A 219 9.48 -14.11 -27.40
CA GLY A 219 8.30 -13.86 -26.56
C GLY A 219 8.09 -12.40 -26.18
N GLY A 220 7.05 -12.16 -25.38
CA GLY A 220 6.77 -10.84 -24.80
C GLY A 220 7.57 -10.55 -23.53
N ALA A 221 7.42 -9.35 -22.99
CA ALA A 221 7.99 -8.98 -21.70
C ALA A 221 7.44 -9.86 -20.57
N THR A 222 8.33 -10.35 -19.72
CA THR A 222 8.03 -11.22 -18.56
C THR A 222 8.52 -10.64 -17.22
N GLY A 223 9.17 -9.47 -17.25
CA GLY A 223 9.54 -8.76 -16.04
C GLY A 223 10.00 -7.33 -16.33
N TYR A 224 10.01 -6.48 -15.32
CA TYR A 224 10.65 -5.17 -15.39
C TYR A 224 11.21 -4.74 -14.05
N ALA A 225 12.15 -3.80 -14.10
CA ALA A 225 12.60 -3.00 -12.97
C ALA A 225 12.58 -1.52 -13.34
N LEU A 226 11.90 -0.73 -12.52
CA LEU A 226 11.99 0.72 -12.48
C LEU A 226 13.07 1.09 -11.46
N TYR A 227 14.08 1.85 -11.85
CA TYR A 227 15.16 2.19 -10.92
C TYR A 227 15.78 3.57 -11.19
N ARG A 228 16.47 4.10 -10.18
CA ARG A 228 17.29 5.32 -10.26
C ARG A 228 18.70 5.03 -9.76
N LEU A 229 19.66 5.83 -10.19
CA LEU A 229 21.02 5.82 -9.67
C LEU A 229 21.18 7.03 -8.76
N ARG A 230 21.49 6.80 -7.49
CA ARG A 230 21.83 7.86 -6.54
C ARG A 230 23.33 7.89 -6.34
N ASN A 231 23.96 9.00 -6.71
CA ASN A 231 25.36 9.26 -6.44
C ASN A 231 25.50 9.97 -5.11
N GLU A 232 26.19 9.32 -4.17
CA GLU A 232 26.32 9.80 -2.79
C GLU A 232 27.69 9.41 -2.22
N ARG A 233 28.20 10.25 -1.32
CA ARG A 233 29.34 9.91 -0.47
C ARG A 233 28.88 9.89 0.98
N ASP A 234 29.41 8.96 1.77
CA ASP A 234 29.16 8.97 3.20
C ASP A 234 29.90 10.12 3.89
N VAL A 235 29.68 10.26 5.20
CA VAL A 235 30.30 11.31 6.04
C VAL A 235 31.83 11.25 6.07
N PHE A 236 32.43 10.12 5.67
CA PHE A 236 33.88 9.92 5.59
C PHE A 236 34.41 10.02 4.15
N GLY A 237 33.55 10.33 3.18
CA GLY A 237 33.88 10.51 1.77
C GLY A 237 33.93 9.22 0.95
N ALA A 238 33.62 8.06 1.53
CA ALA A 238 33.57 6.79 0.80
C ALA A 238 32.31 6.74 -0.09
N ASN A 239 32.37 5.93 -1.15
CA ASN A 239 31.26 5.81 -2.09
C ASN A 239 30.05 5.14 -1.41
N ALA A 240 28.97 5.90 -1.23
CA ALA A 240 27.71 5.44 -0.67
C ALA A 240 26.60 5.34 -1.73
N SER A 241 26.97 5.44 -3.01
CA SER A 241 26.03 5.41 -4.14
C SER A 241 25.23 4.12 -4.21
N ALA A 242 24.00 4.21 -4.69
CA ALA A 242 23.06 3.11 -4.69
C ALA A 242 22.24 3.03 -5.99
N VAL A 243 21.94 1.81 -6.41
CA VAL A 243 20.81 1.53 -7.30
C VAL A 243 19.54 1.58 -6.44
N GLN A 244 18.70 2.58 -6.63
CA GLN A 244 17.39 2.66 -6.00
C GLN A 244 16.37 1.95 -6.87
N VAL A 245 15.93 0.77 -6.47
CA VAL A 245 14.85 0.04 -7.14
C VAL A 245 13.53 0.66 -6.68
N VAL A 246 12.82 1.28 -7.62
CA VAL A 246 11.55 1.96 -7.39
C VAL A 246 10.39 0.97 -7.45
N GLU A 247 10.46 0.02 -8.37
CA GLU A 247 9.47 -1.05 -8.56
C GLU A 247 10.13 -2.22 -9.28
N LEU A 248 9.77 -3.45 -8.92
CA LEU A 248 10.20 -4.65 -9.63
C LEU A 248 9.01 -5.61 -9.71
N ALA A 249 8.72 -6.11 -10.91
CA ALA A 249 7.68 -7.11 -11.11
C ALA A 249 8.17 -8.15 -12.12
N ALA A 250 7.83 -9.41 -11.88
CA ALA A 250 8.22 -10.52 -12.74
C ALA A 250 7.16 -11.62 -12.70
N VAL A 251 6.86 -12.20 -13.86
CA VAL A 251 5.83 -13.24 -14.02
C VAL A 251 6.41 -14.65 -13.81
N SER A 252 7.74 -14.78 -13.84
CA SER A 252 8.47 -16.04 -13.67
C SER A 252 9.63 -15.88 -12.70
N ARG A 253 10.07 -17.01 -12.12
CA ARG A 253 11.22 -17.07 -11.22
C ARG A 253 12.51 -16.68 -11.94
N GLN A 254 12.64 -17.09 -13.20
CA GLN A 254 13.78 -16.79 -14.07
C GLN A 254 13.87 -15.28 -14.35
N ALA A 255 12.76 -14.63 -14.74
CA ALA A 255 12.72 -13.20 -14.98
C ALA A 255 13.08 -12.40 -13.72
N TYR A 256 12.55 -12.81 -12.56
CA TYR A 256 12.88 -12.20 -11.27
C TYR A 256 14.39 -12.33 -10.96
N ALA A 257 14.97 -13.54 -11.09
CA ALA A 257 16.38 -13.77 -10.85
C ALA A 257 17.28 -13.00 -11.84
N ALA A 258 16.91 -12.95 -13.12
CA ALA A 258 17.63 -12.22 -14.16
C ALA A 258 17.65 -10.71 -13.89
N LEU A 259 16.52 -10.12 -13.48
CA LEU A 259 16.43 -8.70 -13.10
C LEU A 259 17.34 -8.36 -11.92
N TRP A 260 17.35 -9.19 -10.88
CA TRP A 260 18.26 -8.99 -9.74
C TRP A 260 19.72 -9.15 -10.13
N ARG A 261 20.07 -10.13 -10.98
CA ARG A 261 21.42 -10.28 -11.52
C ARG A 261 21.86 -9.04 -12.29
N PHE A 262 20.98 -8.48 -13.11
CA PHE A 262 21.24 -7.23 -13.82
C PHE A 262 21.47 -6.05 -12.87
N LEU A 263 20.60 -5.84 -11.88
CA LEU A 263 20.75 -4.73 -10.91
C LEU A 263 22.05 -4.86 -10.09
N ALA A 264 22.42 -6.09 -9.70
CA ALA A 264 23.69 -6.40 -9.05
C ALA A 264 24.91 -6.18 -9.96
N GLY A 265 24.75 -6.29 -11.28
CA GLY A 265 25.79 -6.04 -12.28
C GLY A 265 26.03 -4.57 -12.65
N ILE A 266 25.20 -3.63 -12.20
CA ILE A 266 25.39 -2.20 -12.53
C ILE A 266 26.68 -1.67 -11.89
N ASP A 267 27.65 -1.20 -12.68
CA ASP A 267 28.92 -0.73 -12.14
C ASP A 267 28.83 0.53 -11.28
N LEU A 268 29.87 0.78 -10.47
CA LEU A 268 30.07 1.97 -9.63
C LEU A 268 29.05 2.22 -8.50
N MET A 269 28.05 1.34 -8.38
CA MET A 269 27.07 1.36 -7.31
C MET A 269 27.41 0.25 -6.31
N PRO A 270 27.93 0.56 -5.10
CA PRO A 270 28.19 -0.46 -4.09
C PRO A 270 26.93 -1.05 -3.45
N TRP A 271 25.81 -0.31 -3.47
CA TRP A 271 24.57 -0.70 -2.81
C TRP A 271 23.39 -0.87 -3.80
N ILE A 272 22.45 -1.76 -3.45
CA ILE A 272 21.07 -1.70 -3.95
C ILE A 272 20.17 -1.35 -2.77
N GLU A 273 19.24 -0.44 -2.98
CA GLU A 273 18.15 -0.15 -2.06
C GLU A 273 16.84 -0.50 -2.74
N TYR A 274 16.00 -1.25 -2.02
CA TYR A 274 14.69 -1.66 -2.51
C TYR A 274 13.73 -1.71 -1.34
N GLU A 275 12.47 -1.41 -1.59
CA GLU A 275 11.41 -1.72 -0.66
C GLU A 275 10.57 -2.85 -1.24
N GLY A 276 10.55 -3.98 -0.56
CA GLY A 276 9.84 -5.19 -0.97
C GLY A 276 8.88 -5.71 0.08
N ALA A 277 8.30 -6.88 -0.18
CA ALA A 277 7.53 -7.60 0.81
C ALA A 277 8.42 -8.08 1.97
N VAL A 278 7.83 -8.36 3.13
CA VAL A 278 8.61 -8.89 4.28
C VAL A 278 9.22 -10.26 3.98
N ASP A 279 8.56 -11.06 3.15
CA ASP A 279 9.02 -12.36 2.66
C ASP A 279 9.70 -12.25 1.27
N GLU A 280 10.32 -11.11 0.96
CA GLU A 280 10.99 -10.87 -0.32
C GLU A 280 11.90 -12.06 -0.72
N PRO A 281 11.74 -12.66 -1.92
CA PRO A 281 12.47 -13.88 -2.28
C PRO A 281 13.99 -13.72 -2.45
N LEU A 282 14.49 -12.49 -2.66
CA LEU A 282 15.88 -12.21 -3.02
C LEU A 282 16.93 -12.92 -2.13
N PRO A 283 16.84 -12.92 -0.78
CA PRO A 283 17.83 -13.58 0.06
C PRO A 283 17.95 -15.09 -0.23
N HIS A 284 16.89 -15.74 -0.71
CA HIS A 284 16.90 -17.16 -1.07
C HIS A 284 17.62 -17.44 -2.41
N LEU A 285 17.79 -16.43 -3.27
CA LEU A 285 18.58 -16.56 -4.51
C LEU A 285 20.09 -16.47 -4.27
N LEU A 286 20.52 -16.03 -3.09
CA LEU A 286 21.93 -15.76 -2.79
C LEU A 286 22.58 -16.91 -2.01
N ALA A 287 23.86 -17.17 -2.31
CA ALA A 287 24.70 -18.09 -1.56
C ALA A 287 24.98 -17.60 -0.14
N ASP A 288 25.07 -16.27 0.04
CA ASP A 288 25.09 -15.61 1.35
C ASP A 288 23.89 -14.68 1.51
N PRO A 289 22.83 -15.08 2.23
CA PRO A 289 21.65 -14.24 2.44
C PRO A 289 21.97 -12.98 3.25
N ARG A 290 23.10 -12.92 3.99
CA ARG A 290 23.49 -11.72 4.76
C ARG A 290 23.93 -10.55 3.89
N ALA A 291 24.11 -10.77 2.59
CA ALA A 291 24.29 -9.70 1.62
C ALA A 291 23.09 -8.74 1.57
N VAL A 292 21.91 -9.19 2.01
CA VAL A 292 20.69 -8.38 2.15
C VAL A 292 20.45 -8.09 3.62
N ARG A 293 20.35 -6.80 3.95
CA ARG A 293 19.89 -6.34 5.27
C ARG A 293 18.51 -5.74 5.10
N SER A 294 17.59 -6.04 6.01
CA SER A 294 16.21 -5.57 5.93
C SER A 294 15.74 -4.95 7.24
N THR A 295 14.94 -3.90 7.15
CA THR A 295 14.19 -3.32 8.27
C THR A 295 12.71 -3.35 7.93
N GLU A 296 11.89 -3.96 8.80
CA GLU A 296 10.44 -3.92 8.62
C GLU A 296 9.87 -2.51 8.85
N VAL A 297 8.90 -2.15 8.03
CA VAL A 297 8.21 -0.85 8.07
C VAL A 297 6.72 -1.07 7.82
N ASP A 298 5.86 -0.27 8.43
CA ASP A 298 4.44 -0.32 8.09
C ASP A 298 4.18 0.40 6.77
N ARG A 299 3.20 -0.11 6.00
CA ARG A 299 2.90 0.42 4.67
C ARG A 299 1.43 0.64 4.44
N LEU A 300 0.62 -0.41 4.43
CA LEU A 300 -0.80 -0.27 4.14
C LEU A 300 -1.61 -0.50 5.41
N TRP A 301 -2.39 0.51 5.77
CA TRP A 301 -3.39 0.41 6.83
C TRP A 301 -4.77 0.30 6.21
N VAL A 302 -5.59 -0.61 6.73
CA VAL A 302 -6.92 -0.90 6.19
C VAL A 302 -7.99 -0.62 7.24
N ARG A 303 -9.09 -0.03 6.77
CA ARG A 303 -10.34 0.21 7.50
C ARG A 303 -11.46 -0.49 6.76
N LEU A 304 -12.15 -1.40 7.43
CA LEU A 304 -13.40 -1.96 6.89
C LEU A 304 -14.47 -0.89 7.06
N VAL A 305 -14.99 -0.38 5.95
CA VAL A 305 -16.14 0.53 5.93
C VAL A 305 -17.40 -0.27 6.23
N ASP A 306 -17.53 -1.43 5.58
CA ASP A 306 -18.61 -2.40 5.75
C ASP A 306 -18.03 -3.77 6.10
N VAL A 307 -18.17 -4.22 7.35
CA VAL A 307 -17.56 -5.47 7.83
C VAL A 307 -18.06 -6.70 7.05
N ASP A 308 -19.35 -6.80 6.82
CA ASP A 308 -19.97 -7.92 6.10
C ASP A 308 -19.50 -7.99 4.64
N ARG A 309 -19.61 -6.90 3.89
CA ARG A 309 -19.20 -6.81 2.49
C ARG A 309 -17.70 -7.03 2.32
N ALA A 310 -16.88 -6.44 3.20
CA ALA A 310 -15.42 -6.60 3.14
C ALA A 310 -15.01 -8.07 3.38
N LEU A 311 -15.52 -8.70 4.43
CA LEU A 311 -15.16 -10.09 4.76
C LEU A 311 -15.72 -11.09 3.74
N ALA A 312 -16.93 -10.86 3.19
CA ALA A 312 -17.46 -11.66 2.10
C ALA A 312 -16.70 -11.46 0.77
N GLY A 313 -16.03 -10.32 0.60
CA GLY A 313 -15.34 -9.92 -0.61
C GLY A 313 -13.95 -10.55 -0.82
N ARG A 314 -13.37 -11.21 0.19
CA ARG A 314 -12.08 -11.90 0.08
C ARG A 314 -12.23 -13.42 0.21
N ARG A 315 -11.14 -14.15 -0.04
CA ARG A 315 -11.01 -15.58 0.22
C ARG A 315 -10.18 -15.84 1.48
N TYR A 316 -10.31 -17.06 1.98
CA TYR A 316 -9.69 -17.55 3.20
C TYR A 316 -8.88 -18.80 2.86
N LEU A 317 -7.71 -18.94 3.49
CA LEU A 317 -6.76 -20.01 3.19
C LEU A 317 -7.30 -21.40 3.54
N THR A 318 -8.15 -21.47 4.56
CA THR A 318 -8.82 -22.70 5.00
C THR A 318 -10.29 -22.42 5.28
N ALA A 319 -11.10 -23.47 5.32
CA ALA A 319 -12.50 -23.36 5.69
C ALA A 319 -12.65 -22.80 7.12
N ILE A 320 -13.64 -21.93 7.30
CA ILE A 320 -13.91 -21.28 8.58
C ILE A 320 -15.41 -21.12 8.81
N ASP A 321 -15.85 -21.31 10.04
CA ASP A 321 -17.15 -20.89 10.56
C ASP A 321 -16.89 -20.26 11.94
N VAL A 322 -16.99 -18.94 12.02
CA VAL A 322 -16.67 -18.18 13.22
C VAL A 322 -17.64 -17.02 13.42
N VAL A 323 -18.01 -16.75 14.66
CA VAL A 323 -18.77 -15.56 15.06
C VAL A 323 -17.82 -14.52 15.66
N LEU A 324 -17.70 -13.38 15.00
CA LEU A 324 -16.87 -12.24 15.42
C LEU A 324 -17.74 -11.19 16.11
N ASP A 325 -17.46 -10.87 17.36
CA ASP A 325 -18.02 -9.72 18.09
C ASP A 325 -17.15 -8.49 17.81
N VAL A 326 -17.57 -7.68 16.83
CA VAL A 326 -16.82 -6.51 16.34
C VAL A 326 -17.29 -5.27 17.07
N GLN A 327 -16.32 -4.55 17.65
CA GLN A 327 -16.53 -3.24 18.28
C GLN A 327 -16.01 -2.12 17.38
N ASP A 328 -16.84 -1.11 17.13
CA ASP A 328 -16.48 0.03 16.30
C ASP A 328 -17.16 1.31 16.78
N ASP A 329 -16.49 2.02 17.70
CA ASP A 329 -17.00 3.29 18.24
C ASP A 329 -17.02 4.42 17.21
N PHE A 330 -16.20 4.32 16.15
CA PHE A 330 -16.09 5.37 15.15
C PHE A 330 -17.16 5.22 14.07
N CYS A 331 -17.39 4.00 13.61
CA CYS A 331 -18.43 3.61 12.65
C CYS A 331 -19.42 2.66 13.34
N PRO A 332 -20.39 3.19 14.12
CA PRO A 332 -21.26 2.37 14.97
C PRO A 332 -22.13 1.39 14.19
N TRP A 333 -22.35 1.62 12.89
CA TRP A 333 -23.00 0.63 12.03
C TRP A 333 -22.23 -0.70 12.01
N ASN A 334 -20.91 -0.73 12.16
CA ASN A 334 -20.12 -1.96 12.22
C ASN A 334 -20.12 -2.65 13.59
N THR A 335 -20.67 -2.04 14.65
CA THR A 335 -20.71 -2.67 15.97
C THR A 335 -21.79 -3.76 15.99
N ALA A 336 -21.38 -5.01 15.86
CA ALA A 336 -22.28 -6.16 15.83
C ALA A 336 -21.53 -7.49 15.96
N ARG A 337 -22.30 -8.57 16.06
CA ARG A 337 -21.79 -9.92 15.84
C ARG A 337 -22.00 -10.33 14.39
N PHE A 338 -20.94 -10.82 13.76
CA PHE A 338 -20.95 -11.30 12.39
C PHE A 338 -20.57 -12.77 12.34
N ARG A 339 -21.36 -13.60 11.68
CA ARG A 339 -20.98 -14.98 11.37
C ARG A 339 -20.32 -15.00 10.01
N LEU A 340 -19.03 -15.30 10.00
CA LEU A 340 -18.23 -15.52 8.81
C LEU A 340 -18.17 -17.03 8.53
N ARG A 341 -18.61 -17.44 7.34
CA ARG A 341 -18.46 -18.79 6.82
C ARG A 341 -17.72 -18.76 5.48
N ALA A 342 -16.69 -19.59 5.35
CA ALA A 342 -16.05 -19.88 4.07
C ALA A 342 -15.74 -21.38 3.94
N ASP A 343 -16.04 -21.97 2.80
CA ASP A 343 -15.83 -23.39 2.48
C ASP A 343 -14.91 -23.61 1.27
N GLY A 344 -14.13 -22.60 0.91
CA GLY A 344 -13.24 -22.59 -0.26
C GLY A 344 -13.92 -22.14 -1.56
N HIS A 345 -15.26 -22.22 -1.66
CA HIS A 345 -16.00 -21.81 -2.86
C HIS A 345 -16.89 -20.60 -2.59
N THR A 346 -17.60 -20.63 -1.47
CA THR A 346 -18.53 -19.57 -1.06
C THR A 346 -18.01 -18.89 0.19
N VAL A 347 -18.15 -17.57 0.24
CA VAL A 347 -17.87 -16.77 1.44
C VAL A 347 -19.12 -15.99 1.78
N ARG A 348 -19.58 -16.10 3.03
CA ARG A 348 -20.71 -15.33 3.56
C ARG A 348 -20.34 -14.72 4.89
N CYS A 349 -20.69 -13.45 5.07
CA CYS A 349 -20.55 -12.76 6.33
C CYS A 349 -21.85 -12.02 6.61
N GLU A 350 -22.56 -12.40 7.66
CA GLU A 350 -23.89 -11.88 7.97
C GLU A 350 -23.99 -11.55 9.45
N ARG A 351 -24.80 -10.56 9.81
CA ARG A 351 -25.12 -10.29 11.22
C ARG A 351 -25.79 -11.49 11.85
N THR A 352 -25.51 -11.74 13.13
CA THR A 352 -26.10 -12.87 13.87
C THR A 352 -26.34 -12.54 15.33
N GLY A 353 -27.32 -13.20 15.94
CA GLY A 353 -27.52 -13.21 17.39
C GLY A 353 -26.74 -14.31 18.12
N ALA A 354 -26.04 -15.20 17.39
CA ALA A 354 -25.33 -16.32 17.97
C ALA A 354 -24.24 -15.88 18.98
N PRO A 355 -23.87 -16.77 19.94
CA PRO A 355 -22.76 -16.50 20.84
C PRO A 355 -21.46 -16.26 20.06
N PRO A 356 -20.65 -15.24 20.43
CA PRO A 356 -19.41 -14.95 19.73
C PRO A 356 -18.29 -15.91 20.10
N ASP A 357 -17.47 -16.24 19.11
CA ASP A 357 -16.27 -17.05 19.28
C ASP A 357 -15.04 -16.19 19.56
N LEU A 358 -14.95 -15.01 18.92
CA LEU A 358 -13.88 -14.02 19.08
C LEU A 358 -14.47 -12.63 19.33
N ARG A 359 -13.76 -11.79 20.07
CA ARG A 359 -14.05 -10.36 20.23
C ARG A 359 -12.83 -9.53 19.87
N LEU A 360 -13.05 -8.46 19.09
CA LEU A 360 -12.02 -7.56 18.59
C LEU A 360 -12.62 -6.22 18.16
N THR A 361 -11.79 -5.20 17.93
CA THR A 361 -12.27 -3.95 17.33
C THR A 361 -12.12 -3.99 15.80
N ALA A 362 -12.75 -3.02 15.13
CA ALA A 362 -12.57 -2.82 13.69
C ALA A 362 -11.10 -2.57 13.30
N ALA A 363 -10.26 -2.01 14.18
CA ALA A 363 -8.83 -1.80 13.91
C ALA A 363 -8.08 -3.14 13.81
N GLU A 364 -8.29 -4.05 14.75
CA GLU A 364 -7.69 -5.38 14.71
C GLU A 364 -8.18 -6.19 13.50
N LEU A 365 -9.45 -6.05 13.13
CA LEU A 365 -10.00 -6.70 11.94
C LEU A 365 -9.39 -6.12 10.64
N GLY A 366 -9.21 -4.79 10.58
CA GLY A 366 -8.49 -4.11 9.51
C GLY A 366 -7.06 -4.60 9.36
N ALA A 367 -6.33 -4.74 10.48
CA ALA A 367 -4.96 -5.27 10.48
C ALA A 367 -4.91 -6.71 9.94
N ALA A 368 -5.85 -7.57 10.29
CA ALA A 368 -5.89 -8.96 9.81
C ALA A 368 -6.38 -9.10 8.35
N PHE A 369 -6.99 -8.05 7.78
CA PHE A 369 -7.78 -8.15 6.57
C PHE A 369 -7.01 -8.59 5.31
N LEU A 370 -5.75 -8.21 5.17
CA LEU A 370 -4.92 -8.62 4.01
C LEU A 370 -4.13 -9.91 4.27
N GLY A 371 -4.16 -10.44 5.50
CA GLY A 371 -3.51 -11.69 5.86
C GLY A 371 -2.05 -11.59 6.32
N GLY A 372 -1.49 -10.37 6.42
CA GLY A 372 -0.18 -10.12 7.00
C GLY A 372 -0.21 -10.20 8.53
N THR A 373 -0.83 -9.21 9.19
CA THR A 373 -0.97 -9.23 10.66
C THR A 373 -1.88 -10.37 11.11
N THR A 374 -1.42 -11.19 12.05
CA THR A 374 -2.17 -12.39 12.49
C THR A 374 -3.11 -12.06 13.65
N LEU A 375 -4.29 -12.69 13.67
CA LEU A 375 -5.21 -12.58 14.83
C LEU A 375 -4.55 -13.14 16.10
N ALA A 376 -3.73 -14.19 15.97
CA ALA A 376 -2.99 -14.76 17.09
C ALA A 376 -2.00 -13.75 17.71
N SER A 377 -1.21 -13.03 16.91
CA SER A 377 -0.29 -12.01 17.43
C SER A 377 -1.02 -10.85 18.13
N LEU A 378 -2.20 -10.47 17.61
CA LEU A 378 -3.05 -9.45 18.25
C LEU A 378 -3.64 -9.97 19.57
N ALA A 379 -4.00 -11.25 19.63
CA ALA A 379 -4.47 -11.88 20.86
C ALA A 379 -3.39 -11.99 21.95
N SER A 380 -2.15 -12.31 21.57
CA SER A 380 -1.01 -12.30 22.49
C SER A 380 -0.77 -10.92 23.13
N ALA A 381 -1.16 -9.85 22.44
CA ALA A 381 -1.13 -8.48 22.95
C ALA A 381 -2.43 -8.07 23.68
N GLY A 382 -3.38 -8.99 23.90
CA GLY A 382 -4.66 -8.73 24.56
C GLY A 382 -5.67 -7.94 23.72
N ARG A 383 -5.43 -7.78 22.42
CA ARG A 383 -6.26 -6.97 21.51
C ARG A 383 -7.39 -7.77 20.85
N VAL A 384 -7.19 -9.08 20.71
CA VAL A 384 -8.21 -10.05 20.29
C VAL A 384 -8.47 -11.00 21.45
N ARG A 385 -9.73 -11.19 21.82
CA ARG A 385 -10.12 -12.10 22.91
C ARG A 385 -10.80 -13.33 22.35
N GLU A 386 -10.27 -14.50 22.69
CA GLU A 386 -10.96 -15.77 22.45
C GLU A 386 -12.07 -15.97 23.48
N LEU A 387 -13.28 -16.26 23.01
CA LEU A 387 -14.47 -16.52 23.81
C LEU A 387 -14.91 -17.98 23.69
N ARG A 388 -14.58 -18.64 22.58
CA ARG A 388 -14.72 -20.09 22.41
C ARG A 388 -13.35 -20.73 22.16
N PRO A 389 -12.91 -21.70 22.99
CA PRO A 389 -11.63 -22.36 22.84
C PRO A 389 -11.38 -22.93 21.43
N GLY A 390 -10.19 -22.65 20.90
CA GLY A 390 -9.72 -23.10 19.58
C GLY A 390 -10.24 -22.28 18.39
N ALA A 391 -11.13 -21.32 18.60
CA ALA A 391 -11.60 -20.44 17.53
C ALA A 391 -10.50 -19.51 17.01
N LEU A 392 -9.63 -19.02 17.90
CA LEU A 392 -8.56 -18.09 17.55
C LEU A 392 -7.56 -18.73 16.59
N ALA A 393 -7.10 -19.95 16.90
CA ALA A 393 -6.13 -20.65 16.06
C ALA A 393 -6.67 -20.90 14.65
N ARG A 394 -7.92 -21.37 14.54
CA ARG A 394 -8.60 -21.60 13.25
C ARG A 394 -8.79 -20.31 12.47
N ALA A 395 -9.29 -19.25 13.12
CA ALA A 395 -9.50 -17.97 12.46
C ALA A 395 -8.18 -17.33 12.03
N SER A 396 -7.15 -17.36 12.88
CA SER A 396 -5.84 -16.83 12.55
C SER A 396 -5.23 -17.55 11.34
N ALA A 397 -5.36 -18.88 11.25
CA ALA A 397 -4.88 -19.64 10.09
C ALA A 397 -5.68 -19.32 8.81
N ALA A 398 -7.00 -19.22 8.90
CA ALA A 398 -7.86 -18.93 7.74
C ALA A 398 -7.64 -17.52 7.17
N PHE A 399 -7.36 -16.53 8.03
CA PHE A 399 -7.13 -15.14 7.60
C PHE A 399 -5.78 -14.91 6.91
N ARG A 400 -4.78 -15.78 7.11
CA ARG A 400 -3.45 -15.67 6.48
C ARG A 400 -3.51 -15.76 4.96
N GLY A 401 -2.56 -15.11 4.29
CA GLY A 401 -2.24 -15.34 2.88
C GLY A 401 -1.15 -16.41 2.72
N SER A 402 -0.94 -16.86 1.48
CA SER A 402 0.21 -17.72 1.11
C SER A 402 1.53 -16.94 0.94
N ALA A 403 1.44 -15.62 0.86
CA ALA A 403 2.56 -14.67 0.81
C ALA A 403 2.19 -13.44 1.65
N GLU A 404 3.17 -12.67 2.10
CA GLU A 404 2.91 -11.42 2.82
C GLU A 404 2.33 -10.36 1.88
N PRO A 405 1.28 -9.62 2.31
CA PRO A 405 0.73 -8.54 1.51
C PRO A 405 1.72 -7.37 1.42
N PHE A 406 1.79 -6.72 0.26
CA PHE A 406 2.73 -5.63 0.02
C PHE A 406 2.18 -4.64 -1.02
N TYR A 407 2.54 -3.36 -0.88
CA TYR A 407 2.22 -2.31 -1.85
C TYR A 407 3.51 -1.84 -2.57
N PRO A 408 3.62 -2.02 -3.91
CA PRO A 408 4.88 -1.80 -4.64
C PRO A 408 5.21 -0.34 -4.93
N GLY A 409 4.32 0.60 -4.59
CA GLY A 409 4.56 2.01 -4.82
C GLY A 409 5.39 2.71 -3.73
N GLY A 410 5.72 2.06 -2.62
CA GLY A 410 6.39 2.71 -1.50
C GLY A 410 5.47 3.74 -0.83
N ARG A 411 5.93 4.99 -0.66
CA ARG A 411 5.21 6.02 0.14
C ARG A 411 4.05 6.72 -0.57
N GLY A 412 3.85 6.52 -1.87
CA GLY A 412 2.79 7.22 -2.62
C GLY A 412 1.53 6.38 -2.84
N PHE A 413 1.14 5.52 -1.91
CA PHE A 413 -0.25 5.04 -1.93
C PHE A 413 -1.18 6.25 -1.64
N PRO A 414 -2.28 6.45 -2.37
CA PRO A 414 -2.84 5.71 -3.49
C PRO A 414 -2.62 6.42 -4.84
N THR A 415 -1.52 7.15 -5.02
CA THR A 415 -1.32 8.05 -6.18
C THR A 415 -0.72 7.37 -7.41
N TYR A 416 -0.33 6.10 -7.29
CA TYR A 416 0.11 5.24 -8.39
C TYR A 416 -0.06 3.77 -8.01
#